data_AF-A0A8J4WD40-F1
#
_entry.id   AF-A0A8J4WD40-F1
#
_cell.length_a   1.000
_cell.length_b   1.000
_cell.length_c   1.000
_cell.angle_alpha   90.00
_cell.angle_beta   90.00
_cell.angle_gamma   90.00
#
_symmetry.space_group_name_H-M   'P 1'
#
loop_
_entity.id
_entity.type
_entity.pdbx_description
1 polymer ?
#
loop_
_entity_poly.entity_id
_entity_poly.type
_entity_poly.pdbx_seq_one_letter_code
_entity_poly.pdbx_strand_id
1 'polypeptide(L)'
;MKELIHAHCTNQTQLALKTDAAQAYEFEQRASRETIMRLSGELNKHQKEKEVALSKALKAEEELQRFQAIYEQSEGRACLLSDRVKQLTVALQTARTEADERERKLTLLLDSAPGTKSQQCASEATDSHACLVTEVRSLSKEDIQAIHTFLNNINRWLEQLDGKSLPEILSFTWERIQELMEMVETRRMQVQELQEKVAQMNSSNSKARENEHYTRERIEQLEIQRATDGTTIDGLRQERNQLVDLICKLALAAKFEEPIEQSDYEILGETLLVRINQLQQGDTEKQAKQRLQISRLQRELHQAKERSESMELQISIMRRRLSEAQEHRFQTTTPASHTPTTLAASEKERNRLAKQLQQTREDADKLREEIVLLKARLLESSHDKLTQISHSKALRTAQTRLDELSRTYDEQKQNNRKMQLELEHYKKRYSTETGKLQEQIEQLQQELKSTTESLEASRRSEEQLLDFRALLARHLGLDCEHLSVPDYEILVQVDRLVAAHQAEVNNFITTEKALQMVHNNYKAAHGDFPHQ
;
A
#
# COMPACT_ATOMS: atom_id res chain seq x y z
N MET A 1 98.42 49.49 19.69
CA MET A 1 97.50 49.08 20.79
C MET A 1 96.09 49.67 20.64
N LYS A 2 95.92 50.99 20.50
CA LYS A 2 94.59 51.62 20.27
C LYS A 2 93.87 51.13 19.00
N GLU A 3 94.57 51.02 17.88
CA GLU A 3 93.99 50.50 16.63
C GLU A 3 93.55 49.03 16.74
N LEU A 4 94.31 48.22 17.49
CA LEU A 4 93.99 46.82 17.74
C LEU A 4 92.73 46.65 18.60
N ILE A 5 92.54 47.52 19.61
CA ILE A 5 91.33 47.55 20.44
C ILE A 5 90.12 48.00 19.62
N HIS A 6 90.29 49.01 18.75
CA HIS A 6 89.22 49.47 17.88
C HIS A 6 88.79 48.39 16.88
N ALA A 7 89.76 47.74 16.22
CA ALA A 7 89.54 46.62 15.32
C ALA A 7 88.86 45.42 16.03
N HIS A 8 89.26 45.11 17.26
CA HIS A 8 88.61 44.08 18.06
C HIS A 8 87.15 44.43 18.36
N CYS A 9 86.88 45.68 18.77
CA CYS A 9 85.53 46.14 19.08
C CYS A 9 84.61 46.12 17.84
N THR A 10 85.12 46.54 16.67
CA THR A 10 84.39 46.45 15.40
C THR A 10 84.16 45.01 14.94
N ASN A 11 85.13 44.11 15.16
CA ASN A 11 84.94 42.69 14.85
C ASN A 11 83.91 42.04 15.78
N GLN A 12 83.87 42.45 17.05
CA GLN A 12 82.93 41.93 18.03
C GLN A 12 81.49 42.39 17.75
N THR A 13 81.30 43.64 17.32
CA THR A 13 79.98 44.11 16.85
C THR A 13 79.56 43.47 15.53
N GLN A 14 80.49 43.25 14.59
CA GLN A 14 80.19 42.49 13.37
C GLN A 14 79.84 41.03 13.67
N LEU A 15 80.51 40.41 14.64
CA LEU A 15 80.20 39.04 15.08
C LEU A 15 78.79 38.97 15.67
N ALA A 16 78.42 39.91 16.54
CA ALA A 16 77.09 40.00 17.13
C ALA A 16 75.99 40.19 16.06
N LEU A 17 76.22 41.08 15.10
CA LEU A 17 75.29 41.28 13.98
C LEU A 17 75.13 40.02 13.12
N LYS A 18 76.23 39.29 12.88
CA LYS A 18 76.21 38.03 12.12
C LYS A 18 75.50 36.92 12.90
N THR A 19 75.65 36.85 14.22
CA THR A 19 74.93 35.88 15.06
C THR A 19 73.43 36.18 15.12
N ASP A 20 73.05 37.45 15.24
CA ASP A 20 71.64 37.86 15.26
C ASP A 20 70.97 37.57 13.90
N ALA A 21 71.67 37.85 12.80
CA ALA A 21 71.19 37.52 11.46
C ALA A 21 71.02 36.00 11.25
N ALA A 22 71.93 35.18 11.79
CA ALA A 22 71.83 33.73 11.73
C ALA A 22 70.64 33.20 12.54
N GLN A 23 70.41 33.74 13.75
CA GLN A 23 69.27 33.37 14.58
C GLN A 23 67.93 33.78 13.95
N ALA A 24 67.86 34.97 13.34
CA ALA A 24 66.69 35.42 12.60
C ALA A 24 66.37 34.49 11.41
N TYR A 25 67.40 34.10 10.65
CA TYR A 25 67.25 33.16 9.53
C TYR A 25 66.78 31.77 9.98
N GLU A 26 67.31 31.24 11.09
CA GLU A 26 66.83 29.97 11.66
C GLU A 26 65.37 30.05 12.12
N PHE A 27 64.97 31.17 12.73
CA PHE A 27 63.60 31.39 13.14
C PHE A 27 62.65 31.43 11.94
N GLU A 28 63.01 32.16 10.88
CA GLU A 28 62.25 32.18 9.62
C GLU A 28 62.17 30.79 8.96
N GLN A 29 63.26 30.01 8.97
CA GLN A 29 63.23 28.62 8.49
C GLN A 29 62.28 27.73 9.30
N ARG A 30 62.24 27.88 10.63
CA ARG A 30 61.31 27.11 11.49
C ARG A 30 59.86 27.50 11.21
N ALA A 31 59.57 28.80 11.13
CA ALA A 31 58.24 29.31 10.79
C ALA A 31 57.78 28.87 9.39
N SER A 32 58.70 28.86 8.41
CA SER A 32 58.48 28.34 7.06
C SER A 32 58.13 26.85 7.08
N ARG A 33 58.91 26.02 7.78
CA ARG A 33 58.65 24.57 7.90
C ARG A 33 57.31 24.28 8.57
N GLU A 34 56.97 25.02 9.63
CA GLU A 34 55.68 24.88 10.31
C GLU A 34 54.52 25.25 9.38
N THR A 35 54.66 26.34 8.62
CA THR A 35 53.66 26.76 7.62
C THR A 35 53.48 25.70 6.54
N ILE A 36 54.58 25.14 6.02
CA ILE A 36 54.52 24.06 5.02
C ILE A 36 53.84 22.81 5.59
N MET A 37 54.17 22.41 6.82
CA MET A 37 53.51 21.27 7.48
C MET A 37 52.01 21.50 7.65
N ARG A 38 51.60 22.69 8.11
CA ARG A 38 50.19 23.04 8.27
C ARG A 38 49.45 23.01 6.94
N LEU A 39 50.00 23.65 5.91
CA LEU A 39 49.41 23.66 4.57
C LEU A 39 49.33 22.26 3.96
N SER A 40 50.33 21.41 4.18
CA SER A 40 50.31 20.01 3.73
C SER A 40 49.21 19.20 4.45
N GLY A 41 49.01 19.45 5.75
CA GLY A 41 47.90 18.86 6.52
C GLY A 41 46.52 19.32 6.03
N GLU A 42 46.37 20.63 5.79
CA GLU A 42 45.14 21.21 5.23
C GLU A 42 44.85 20.69 3.82
N LEU A 43 45.87 20.56 2.97
CA LEU A 43 45.75 19.99 1.63
C LEU A 43 45.29 18.52 1.68
N ASN A 44 45.90 17.70 2.54
CA ASN A 44 45.50 16.31 2.72
C ASN A 44 44.07 16.18 3.26
N LYS A 45 43.67 17.07 4.16
CA LYS A 45 42.30 17.11 4.69
C LYS A 45 41.30 17.45 3.58
N HIS A 46 41.57 18.50 2.80
CA HIS A 46 40.73 18.89 1.68
C HIS A 46 40.66 17.82 0.59
N GLN A 47 41.75 17.11 0.34
CA GLN A 47 41.77 16.01 -0.63
C GLN A 47 40.87 14.85 -0.19
N LYS A 48 40.90 14.47 1.09
CA LYS A 48 39.97 13.47 1.65
C LYS A 48 38.51 13.94 1.62
N GLU A 49 38.26 15.19 1.98
CA GLU A 49 36.90 15.77 1.92
C GLU A 49 36.36 15.76 0.48
N LYS A 50 37.21 16.07 -0.51
CA LYS A 50 36.88 16.01 -1.94
C LYS A 50 36.57 14.59 -2.39
N GLU A 51 37.37 13.59 -1.99
CA GLU A 51 37.12 12.17 -2.31
C GLU A 51 35.78 11.69 -1.73
N VAL A 52 35.47 12.08 -0.48
CA VAL A 52 34.19 11.75 0.16
C VAL A 52 33.02 12.44 -0.56
N ALA A 53 33.18 13.70 -0.97
CA ALA A 53 32.16 14.41 -1.74
C ALA A 53 31.91 13.77 -3.10
N LEU A 54 32.97 13.37 -3.82
CA LEU A 54 32.87 12.62 -5.08
C LEU A 54 32.15 11.27 -4.91
N SER A 55 32.48 10.51 -3.87
CA SER A 55 31.81 9.24 -3.59
C SER A 55 30.31 9.43 -3.28
N LYS A 56 29.96 10.49 -2.57
CA LYS A 56 28.55 10.83 -2.30
C LYS A 56 27.82 11.25 -3.58
N ALA A 57 28.45 12.05 -4.43
CA ALA A 57 27.88 12.48 -5.70
C ALA A 57 27.59 11.28 -6.63
N LEU A 58 28.54 10.34 -6.75
CA LEU A 58 28.34 9.12 -7.55
C LEU A 58 27.17 8.27 -7.04
N LYS A 59 27.04 8.10 -5.71
CA LYS A 59 25.89 7.37 -5.13
C LYS A 59 24.56 8.06 -5.41
N ALA A 60 24.51 9.39 -5.32
CA ALA A 60 23.32 10.15 -5.65
C ALA A 60 22.95 10.02 -7.14
N GLU A 61 23.95 9.96 -8.03
CA GLU A 61 23.74 9.75 -9.47
C GLU A 61 23.22 8.35 -9.77
N GLU A 62 23.74 7.31 -9.11
CA GLU A 62 23.20 5.94 -9.20
C GLU A 62 21.76 5.84 -8.71
N GLU A 63 21.41 6.53 -7.61
CA GLU A 63 20.04 6.57 -7.09
C GLU A 63 19.09 7.31 -8.05
N LEU A 64 19.54 8.42 -8.63
CA LEU A 64 18.79 9.15 -9.65
C LEU A 64 18.45 8.25 -10.85
N GLN A 65 19.45 7.52 -11.37
CA GLN A 65 19.25 6.58 -12.49
C GLN A 65 18.25 5.47 -12.14
N ARG A 66 18.28 4.95 -10.90
CA ARG A 66 17.30 3.96 -10.43
C ARG A 66 15.89 4.54 -10.38
N PHE A 67 15.72 5.75 -9.87
CA PHE A 67 14.41 6.41 -9.83
C PHE A 67 13.89 6.69 -11.23
N GLN A 68 14.75 7.11 -12.14
CA GLN A 68 14.39 7.39 -13.53
C GLN A 68 13.89 6.13 -14.25
N ALA A 69 14.57 4.98 -14.07
CA ALA A 69 14.11 3.70 -14.62
C ALA A 69 12.74 3.25 -14.05
N ILE A 70 12.52 3.44 -12.75
CA ILE A 70 11.23 3.14 -12.11
C ILE A 70 10.13 4.06 -12.66
N TYR A 71 10.44 5.34 -12.84
CA TYR A 71 9.51 6.33 -13.38
C TYR A 71 9.11 5.96 -14.82
N GLU A 72 10.06 5.70 -15.71
CA GLU A 72 9.79 5.27 -17.10
C GLU A 72 8.92 4.00 -17.15
N GLN A 73 9.20 3.03 -16.26
CA GLN A 73 8.38 1.82 -16.16
C GLN A 73 6.95 2.12 -15.66
N SER A 74 6.79 3.09 -14.76
CA SER A 74 5.48 3.50 -14.26
C SER A 74 4.67 4.25 -15.32
N GLU A 75 5.33 5.11 -16.10
CA GLU A 75 4.74 5.85 -17.21
C GLU A 75 4.27 4.91 -18.32
N GLY A 76 5.09 3.91 -18.69
CA GLY A 76 4.69 2.87 -19.63
C GLY A 76 3.45 2.10 -19.18
N ARG A 77 3.34 1.78 -17.89
CA ARG A 77 2.14 1.14 -17.30
C ARG A 77 0.93 2.08 -17.33
N ALA A 78 1.10 3.36 -17.07
CA ALA A 78 0.04 4.36 -17.14
C ALA A 78 -0.50 4.53 -18.57
N CYS A 79 0.38 4.54 -19.58
CA CYS A 79 -0.02 4.57 -21.00
C CYS A 79 -0.84 3.33 -21.39
N LEU A 80 -0.40 2.14 -21.01
CA LEU A 80 -1.15 0.89 -21.28
C LEU A 80 -2.54 0.89 -20.63
N LEU A 81 -2.64 1.38 -19.39
CA LEU A 81 -3.92 1.52 -18.69
C LEU A 81 -4.82 2.55 -19.38
N SER A 82 -4.27 3.69 -19.78
CA SER A 82 -5.00 4.73 -20.53
C SER A 82 -5.56 4.19 -21.84
N ASP A 83 -4.75 3.44 -22.61
CA ASP A 83 -5.20 2.83 -23.86
C ASP A 83 -6.26 1.75 -23.63
N ARG A 84 -6.15 0.97 -22.56
CA ARG A 84 -7.18 0.00 -22.16
C ARG A 84 -8.49 0.68 -21.81
N VAL A 85 -8.44 1.79 -21.07
CA VAL A 85 -9.62 2.61 -20.74
C VAL A 85 -10.26 3.16 -22.01
N LYS A 86 -9.47 3.68 -22.96
CA LYS A 86 -10.01 4.13 -24.26
C LYS A 86 -10.69 2.99 -25.03
N GLN A 87 -10.07 1.82 -25.12
CA GLN A 87 -10.65 0.65 -25.77
C GLN A 87 -11.98 0.23 -25.12
N LEU A 88 -12.02 0.15 -23.79
CA LEU A 88 -13.25 -0.20 -23.06
C LEU A 88 -14.33 0.86 -23.23
N THR A 89 -13.96 2.14 -23.24
CA THR A 89 -14.89 3.25 -23.49
C THR A 89 -15.54 3.13 -24.87
N VAL A 90 -14.75 2.85 -25.91
CA VAL A 90 -15.25 2.64 -27.27
C VAL A 90 -16.16 1.42 -27.33
N ALA A 91 -15.77 0.29 -26.74
CA ALA A 91 -16.58 -0.94 -26.72
C ALA A 91 -17.92 -0.75 -25.98
N LEU A 92 -17.93 0.07 -24.93
CA LEU A 92 -19.15 0.39 -24.17
C LEU A 92 -20.06 1.32 -24.98
N GLN A 93 -19.50 2.30 -25.68
CA GLN A 93 -20.25 3.15 -26.60
C GLN A 93 -20.88 2.34 -27.73
N THR A 94 -20.15 1.41 -28.35
CA THR A 94 -20.71 0.53 -29.40
C THR A 94 -21.80 -0.39 -28.87
N ALA A 95 -21.61 -0.95 -27.66
CA ALA A 95 -22.64 -1.78 -27.03
C ALA A 95 -23.92 -0.98 -26.72
N ARG A 96 -23.79 0.28 -26.29
CA ARG A 96 -24.93 1.18 -26.10
C ARG A 96 -25.65 1.47 -27.41
N THR A 97 -24.91 1.84 -28.47
CA THR A 97 -25.55 2.13 -29.77
C THR A 97 -26.28 0.91 -30.32
N GLU A 98 -25.71 -0.29 -30.17
CA GLU A 98 -26.38 -1.52 -30.55
C GLU A 98 -27.61 -1.86 -29.69
N ALA A 99 -27.57 -1.56 -28.39
CA ALA A 99 -28.72 -1.72 -27.50
C ALA A 99 -29.86 -0.79 -27.92
N ASP A 100 -29.54 0.49 -28.18
CA ASP A 100 -30.51 1.46 -28.68
C ASP A 100 -31.10 1.04 -30.04
N GLU A 101 -30.29 0.45 -30.93
CA GLU A 101 -30.78 -0.10 -32.19
C GLU A 101 -31.72 -1.31 -32.00
N ARG A 102 -31.42 -2.20 -31.03
CA ARG A 102 -32.29 -3.31 -30.69
C ARG A 102 -33.60 -2.82 -30.06
N GLU A 103 -33.54 -1.81 -29.21
CA GLU A 103 -34.72 -1.16 -28.63
C GLU A 103 -35.59 -0.53 -29.71
N ARG A 104 -35.01 0.22 -30.65
CA ARG A 104 -35.75 0.77 -31.81
C ARG A 104 -36.39 -0.32 -32.69
N LYS A 105 -35.71 -1.46 -32.88
CA LYS A 105 -36.28 -2.60 -33.62
C LYS A 105 -37.43 -3.25 -32.85
N LEU A 106 -37.32 -3.37 -31.52
CA LEU A 106 -38.38 -3.88 -30.66
C LEU A 106 -39.60 -2.97 -30.65
N THR A 107 -39.43 -1.64 -30.57
CA THR A 107 -40.54 -0.69 -30.64
C THR A 107 -41.26 -0.76 -31.98
N LEU A 108 -40.51 -0.88 -33.10
CA LEU A 108 -41.11 -1.07 -34.42
C LEU A 108 -41.89 -2.38 -34.55
N LEU A 109 -41.39 -3.47 -33.94
CA LEU A 109 -42.10 -4.75 -33.89
C LEU A 109 -43.37 -4.66 -33.03
N LEU A 110 -43.30 -3.95 -31.90
CA LEU A 110 -44.45 -3.69 -31.02
C LEU A 110 -45.54 -2.88 -31.74
N ASP A 111 -45.15 -1.86 -32.50
CA ASP A 111 -46.07 -1.01 -33.28
C ASP A 111 -46.66 -1.73 -34.50
N SER A 112 -45.96 -2.74 -35.04
CA SER A 112 -46.43 -3.56 -36.15
C SER A 112 -47.37 -4.71 -35.77
N ALA A 113 -47.53 -4.99 -34.47
CA ALA A 113 -48.40 -6.04 -33.96
C ALA A 113 -49.83 -5.49 -33.72
N PRO A 114 -50.85 -5.86 -34.53
CA PRO A 114 -52.21 -5.48 -34.23
C PRO A 114 -52.75 -6.40 -33.14
N GLY A 115 -52.87 -5.87 -31.93
CA GLY A 115 -53.73 -6.41 -30.89
C GLY A 115 -53.03 -7.24 -29.81
N THR A 116 -52.48 -6.57 -28.80
CA THR A 116 -52.56 -7.05 -27.41
C THR A 116 -52.74 -5.83 -26.51
N LYS A 117 -54.00 -5.52 -26.24
CA LYS A 117 -54.36 -4.56 -25.20
C LYS A 117 -53.90 -5.13 -23.88
N SER A 118 -53.06 -4.35 -23.21
CA SER A 118 -52.76 -4.38 -21.80
C SER A 118 -53.99 -4.70 -20.95
N GLN A 119 -53.93 -5.82 -20.23
CA GLN A 119 -54.78 -6.06 -19.07
C GLN A 119 -53.87 -6.18 -17.87
N GLN A 120 -53.92 -5.13 -17.05
CA GLN A 120 -53.31 -5.06 -15.74
C GLN A 120 -53.78 -6.24 -14.88
N CYS A 121 -52.82 -6.98 -14.33
CA CYS A 121 -52.99 -7.68 -13.06
C CYS A 121 -51.80 -7.32 -12.19
N ALA A 122 -52.03 -6.34 -11.32
CA ALA A 122 -51.30 -6.22 -10.07
C ALA A 122 -51.83 -7.32 -9.14
N SER A 123 -50.96 -8.26 -8.78
CA SER A 123 -51.07 -9.01 -7.53
C SER A 123 -49.71 -9.61 -7.20
N GLU A 124 -49.10 -9.08 -6.15
CA GLU A 124 -48.42 -9.82 -5.09
C GLU A 124 -47.92 -11.23 -5.45
N ALA A 125 -46.61 -11.37 -5.61
CA ALA A 125 -45.91 -12.65 -5.49
C ALA A 125 -44.49 -12.41 -4.97
N THR A 126 -44.41 -11.98 -3.72
CA THR A 126 -43.27 -12.30 -2.85
C THR A 126 -43.34 -13.78 -2.49
N ASP A 127 -42.18 -14.43 -2.54
CA ASP A 127 -41.89 -15.77 -2.02
C ASP A 127 -42.58 -16.97 -2.70
N SER A 128 -42.05 -17.36 -3.86
CA SER A 128 -41.93 -18.79 -4.18
C SER A 128 -40.89 -19.02 -5.29
N HIS A 129 -39.60 -18.91 -4.93
CA HIS A 129 -38.53 -19.55 -5.71
C HIS A 129 -38.04 -20.79 -4.95
N ALA A 130 -38.98 -21.69 -4.68
CA ALA A 130 -38.66 -23.06 -4.31
C ALA A 130 -38.51 -23.88 -5.60
N CYS A 131 -37.27 -24.28 -5.88
CA CYS A 131 -36.93 -25.58 -6.46
C CYS A 131 -37.91 -26.13 -7.52
N LEU A 132 -37.72 -25.78 -8.80
CA LEU A 132 -38.11 -26.66 -9.90
C LEU A 132 -37.14 -27.84 -9.95
N VAL A 133 -37.20 -28.67 -8.91
CA VAL A 133 -36.80 -30.07 -9.02
C VAL A 133 -37.81 -30.71 -9.96
N THR A 134 -37.28 -31.46 -10.91
CA THR A 134 -38.00 -32.37 -11.79
C THR A 134 -38.92 -33.30 -10.99
N GLU A 135 -40.14 -32.85 -10.70
CA GLU A 135 -41.22 -33.75 -10.31
C GLU A 135 -41.67 -34.50 -11.57
N VAL A 136 -41.21 -35.75 -11.67
CA VAL A 136 -41.85 -36.74 -12.52
C VAL A 136 -43.30 -36.83 -12.03
N ARG A 137 -44.22 -36.24 -12.80
CA ARG A 137 -45.66 -36.27 -12.51
C ARG A 137 -46.10 -37.74 -12.45
N SER A 138 -46.24 -38.29 -11.24
CA SER A 138 -46.76 -39.63 -11.04
C SER A 138 -48.21 -39.65 -11.55
N LEU A 139 -48.54 -40.65 -12.39
CA LEU A 139 -49.89 -40.84 -12.93
C LEU A 139 -50.90 -40.83 -11.77
N SER A 140 -51.88 -39.93 -11.85
CA SER A 140 -52.92 -39.81 -10.84
C SER A 140 -53.83 -41.04 -10.85
N LYS A 141 -54.59 -41.26 -9.77
CA LYS A 141 -55.60 -42.33 -9.74
C LYS A 141 -56.61 -42.17 -10.88
N GLU A 142 -56.95 -40.94 -11.23
CA GLU A 142 -57.82 -40.62 -12.36
C GLU A 142 -57.20 -41.05 -13.70
N ASP A 143 -55.88 -40.87 -13.89
CA ASP A 143 -55.17 -41.27 -15.11
C ASP A 143 -55.12 -42.79 -15.27
N ILE A 144 -54.85 -43.51 -14.18
CA ILE A 144 -54.83 -44.99 -14.17
C ILE A 144 -56.23 -45.53 -14.50
N GLN A 145 -57.27 -44.91 -13.94
CA GLN A 145 -58.66 -45.30 -14.19
C GLN A 145 -59.09 -45.00 -15.63
N ALA A 146 -58.67 -43.85 -16.20
CA ALA A 146 -58.89 -43.52 -17.59
C ALA A 146 -58.21 -44.54 -18.53
N ILE A 147 -56.96 -44.93 -18.26
CA ILE A 147 -56.25 -45.96 -19.02
C ILE A 147 -56.99 -47.31 -18.92
N HIS A 148 -57.45 -47.69 -17.72
CA HIS A 148 -58.15 -48.96 -17.53
C HIS A 148 -59.51 -49.00 -18.26
N THR A 149 -60.25 -47.89 -18.28
CA THR A 149 -61.50 -47.79 -19.05
C THR A 149 -61.25 -47.82 -20.56
N PHE A 150 -60.17 -47.20 -21.04
CA PHE A 150 -59.76 -47.26 -22.44
C PHE A 150 -59.39 -48.69 -22.88
N LEU A 151 -58.61 -49.41 -22.08
CA LEU A 151 -58.24 -50.81 -22.36
C LEU A 151 -59.46 -51.74 -22.37
N ASN A 152 -60.40 -51.56 -21.44
CA ASN A 152 -61.65 -52.31 -21.43
C ASN A 152 -62.52 -52.04 -22.66
N ASN A 153 -62.55 -50.79 -23.14
CA ASN A 153 -63.25 -50.42 -24.36
C ASN A 153 -62.60 -51.03 -25.60
N ILE A 154 -61.27 -51.09 -25.65
CA ILE A 154 -60.52 -51.77 -26.72
C ILE A 154 -60.82 -53.28 -26.72
N ASN A 155 -60.80 -53.93 -25.57
CA ASN A 155 -61.10 -55.37 -25.47
C ASN A 155 -62.53 -55.68 -25.96
N ARG A 156 -63.51 -54.89 -25.55
CA ARG A 156 -64.90 -55.03 -26.01
C ARG A 156 -65.05 -54.76 -27.51
N TRP A 157 -64.23 -53.88 -28.08
CA TRP A 157 -64.24 -53.56 -29.50
C TRP A 157 -63.55 -54.66 -30.34
N LEU A 158 -62.49 -55.27 -29.81
CA LEU A 158 -61.83 -56.45 -30.39
C LEU A 158 -62.72 -57.70 -30.41
N GLU A 159 -63.60 -57.88 -29.41
CA GLU A 159 -64.59 -58.96 -29.36
C GLU A 159 -65.69 -58.84 -30.43
N GLN A 160 -65.90 -57.66 -31.02
CA GLN A 160 -66.99 -57.37 -31.97
C GLN A 160 -66.56 -57.36 -33.45
N LEU A 161 -65.28 -57.64 -33.76
CA LEU A 161 -64.72 -57.52 -35.10
C LEU A 161 -64.72 -58.86 -35.86
N ASP A 162 -65.16 -58.82 -37.13
CA ASP A 162 -65.12 -59.96 -38.05
C ASP A 162 -63.67 -60.20 -38.54
N GLY A 163 -63.24 -61.46 -38.64
CA GLY A 163 -61.81 -61.86 -38.67
C GLY A 163 -60.96 -61.38 -39.85
N LYS A 164 -61.53 -60.60 -40.78
CA LYS A 164 -60.84 -60.06 -41.97
C LYS A 164 -60.40 -58.60 -41.83
N SER A 165 -61.00 -57.80 -40.95
CA SER A 165 -60.63 -56.39 -40.71
C SER A 165 -59.65 -56.19 -39.55
N LEU A 166 -59.47 -57.22 -38.72
CA LEU A 166 -58.56 -57.20 -37.57
C LEU A 166 -57.09 -56.87 -37.92
N PRO A 167 -56.49 -57.43 -39.00
CA PRO A 167 -55.10 -57.14 -39.34
C PRO A 167 -54.86 -55.69 -39.77
N GLU A 168 -55.81 -55.10 -40.51
CA GLU A 168 -55.74 -53.70 -40.99
C GLU A 168 -55.88 -52.69 -39.83
N ILE A 169 -56.73 -53.01 -38.85
CA ILE A 169 -56.87 -52.16 -37.67
C ILE A 169 -55.66 -52.30 -36.74
N LEU A 170 -55.15 -53.52 -36.57
CA LEU A 170 -53.92 -53.75 -35.81
C LEU A 170 -52.73 -53.03 -36.45
N SER A 171 -52.58 -53.04 -37.78
CA SER A 171 -51.53 -52.27 -38.45
C SER A 171 -51.69 -50.76 -38.25
N PHE A 172 -52.92 -50.23 -38.37
CA PHE A 172 -53.19 -48.81 -38.13
C PHE A 172 -52.90 -48.39 -36.68
N THR A 173 -53.32 -49.19 -35.70
CA THR A 173 -53.03 -48.92 -34.29
C THR A 173 -51.54 -49.03 -33.97
N TRP A 174 -50.83 -49.96 -34.60
CA TRP A 174 -49.38 -50.10 -34.45
C TRP A 174 -48.62 -48.90 -35.04
N GLU A 175 -48.97 -48.47 -36.25
CA GLU A 175 -48.41 -47.26 -36.87
C GLU A 175 -48.65 -46.03 -35.99
N ARG A 176 -49.87 -45.89 -35.45
CA ARG A 176 -50.19 -44.79 -34.54
C ARG A 176 -49.41 -44.83 -33.22
N ILE A 177 -49.18 -46.02 -32.68
CA ILE A 177 -48.34 -46.21 -31.49
C ILE A 177 -46.89 -45.82 -31.80
N GLN A 178 -46.35 -46.20 -32.97
CA GLN A 178 -45.00 -45.80 -33.38
C GLN A 178 -44.87 -44.28 -33.54
N GLU A 179 -45.82 -43.62 -34.19
CA GLU A 179 -45.84 -42.15 -34.29
C GLU A 179 -45.86 -41.49 -32.90
N LEU A 180 -46.68 -42.00 -31.96
CA LEU A 180 -46.74 -41.49 -30.61
C LEU A 180 -45.44 -41.71 -29.85
N MET A 181 -44.79 -42.86 -30.03
CA MET A 181 -43.47 -43.15 -29.46
C MET A 181 -42.40 -42.20 -29.98
N GLU A 182 -42.35 -41.96 -31.31
CA GLU A 182 -41.43 -41.01 -31.91
C GLU A 182 -41.66 -39.58 -31.41
N MET A 183 -42.91 -39.15 -31.27
CA MET A 183 -43.24 -37.83 -30.70
C MET A 183 -42.82 -37.71 -29.23
N VAL A 184 -43.00 -38.76 -28.42
CA VAL A 184 -42.56 -38.77 -27.02
C VAL A 184 -41.03 -38.70 -26.94
N GLU A 185 -40.34 -39.45 -27.79
CA GLU A 185 -38.88 -39.45 -27.84
C GLU A 185 -38.32 -38.09 -28.29
N THR A 186 -38.94 -37.48 -29.30
CA THR A 186 -38.57 -36.13 -29.76
C THR A 186 -38.77 -35.09 -28.64
N ARG A 187 -39.87 -35.18 -27.88
CA ARG A 187 -40.12 -34.31 -26.73
C ARG A 187 -39.14 -34.56 -25.59
N ARG A 188 -38.77 -35.82 -25.33
CA ARG A 188 -37.76 -36.19 -24.33
C ARG A 188 -36.43 -35.53 -24.64
N MET A 189 -35.99 -35.61 -25.90
CA MET A 189 -34.77 -34.95 -26.37
C MET A 189 -34.84 -33.43 -26.23
N GLN A 190 -35.97 -32.80 -26.57
CA GLN A 190 -36.16 -31.35 -26.38
C GLN A 190 -36.09 -30.92 -24.91
N VAL A 191 -36.68 -31.69 -24.01
CA VAL A 191 -36.61 -31.42 -22.56
C VAL A 191 -35.17 -31.52 -22.06
N GLN A 192 -34.42 -32.53 -22.51
CA GLN A 192 -33.01 -32.68 -22.15
C GLN A 192 -32.16 -31.50 -22.66
N GLU A 193 -32.35 -31.08 -23.90
CA GLU A 193 -31.65 -29.91 -24.47
C GLU A 193 -31.96 -28.62 -23.69
N LEU A 194 -33.21 -28.43 -23.28
CA LEU A 194 -33.61 -27.29 -22.45
C LEU A 194 -32.98 -27.35 -21.05
N GLN A 195 -32.90 -28.53 -20.44
CA GLN A 195 -32.24 -28.71 -19.14
C GLN A 195 -30.75 -28.36 -19.21
N GLU A 196 -30.05 -28.80 -20.26
CA GLU A 196 -28.65 -28.47 -20.50
C GLU A 196 -28.45 -26.95 -20.69
N LYS A 197 -29.32 -26.30 -21.49
CA LYS A 197 -29.30 -24.84 -21.66
C LYS A 197 -29.54 -24.10 -20.35
N VAL A 198 -30.46 -24.56 -19.51
CA VAL A 198 -30.73 -23.96 -18.19
C VAL A 198 -29.52 -24.12 -17.27
N ALA A 199 -28.89 -25.29 -17.23
CA ALA A 199 -27.68 -25.51 -16.44
C ALA A 199 -26.52 -24.60 -16.92
N GLN A 200 -26.36 -24.48 -18.24
CA GLN A 200 -25.37 -23.58 -18.83
C GLN A 200 -25.65 -22.11 -18.46
N MET A 201 -26.89 -21.65 -18.57
CA MET A 201 -27.28 -20.29 -18.17
C MET A 201 -27.07 -20.05 -16.67
N ASN A 202 -27.38 -21.01 -15.80
CA ASN A 202 -27.14 -20.87 -14.37
C ASN A 202 -25.64 -20.72 -14.04
N SER A 203 -24.79 -21.51 -14.70
CA SER A 203 -23.33 -21.41 -14.52
C SER A 203 -22.76 -20.08 -15.02
N SER A 204 -23.25 -19.55 -16.15
CA SER A 204 -22.82 -18.25 -16.66
C SER A 204 -23.32 -17.11 -15.77
N ASN A 205 -24.53 -17.22 -15.25
CA ASN A 205 -25.11 -16.24 -14.34
C ASN A 205 -24.39 -16.22 -12.98
N SER A 206 -23.95 -17.37 -12.45
CA SER A 206 -23.10 -17.43 -11.24
C SER A 206 -21.79 -16.66 -11.44
N LYS A 207 -21.09 -16.91 -12.55
CA LYS A 207 -19.85 -16.20 -12.88
C LYS A 207 -20.07 -14.68 -13.06
N ALA A 208 -21.20 -14.29 -13.65
CA ALA A 208 -21.55 -12.89 -13.79
C ALA A 208 -21.76 -12.22 -12.42
N ARG A 209 -22.44 -12.89 -11.48
CA ARG A 209 -22.66 -12.40 -10.11
C ARG A 209 -21.36 -12.29 -9.32
N GLU A 210 -20.47 -13.27 -9.43
CA GLU A 210 -19.13 -13.23 -8.80
C GLU A 210 -18.31 -12.04 -9.32
N ASN A 211 -18.30 -11.83 -10.64
CA ASN A 211 -17.65 -10.67 -11.26
C ASN A 211 -18.27 -9.34 -10.82
N GLU A 212 -19.60 -9.28 -10.72
CA GLU A 212 -20.31 -8.09 -10.23
C GLU A 212 -19.93 -7.78 -8.78
N HIS A 213 -19.87 -8.80 -7.92
CA HIS A 213 -19.43 -8.65 -6.53
C HIS A 213 -17.99 -8.11 -6.46
N TYR A 214 -17.06 -8.74 -7.19
CA TYR A 214 -15.67 -8.32 -7.22
C TYR A 214 -15.48 -6.89 -7.72
N THR A 215 -16.18 -6.52 -8.80
CA THR A 215 -16.13 -5.15 -9.33
C THR A 215 -16.71 -4.13 -8.36
N ARG A 216 -17.79 -4.47 -7.64
CA ARG A 216 -18.39 -3.62 -6.61
C ARG A 216 -17.44 -3.39 -5.42
N GLU A 217 -16.84 -4.45 -4.89
CA GLU A 217 -15.82 -4.35 -3.83
C GLU A 217 -14.62 -3.51 -4.28
N ARG A 218 -14.19 -3.70 -5.54
CA ARG A 218 -13.07 -2.93 -6.10
C ARG A 218 -13.40 -1.44 -6.21
N ILE A 219 -14.63 -1.10 -6.60
CA ILE A 219 -15.11 0.29 -6.66
C ILE A 219 -15.12 0.90 -5.26
N GLU A 220 -15.68 0.21 -4.27
CA GLU A 220 -15.73 0.70 -2.88
C GLU A 220 -14.32 0.98 -2.32
N GLN A 221 -13.36 0.07 -2.55
CA GLN A 221 -11.97 0.29 -2.16
C GLN A 221 -11.34 1.52 -2.82
N LEU A 222 -11.61 1.74 -4.11
CA LEU A 222 -11.10 2.90 -4.84
C LEU A 222 -11.77 4.21 -4.37
N GLU A 223 -13.04 4.17 -3.97
CA GLU A 223 -13.74 5.32 -3.39
C GLU A 223 -13.16 5.69 -2.02
N ILE A 224 -12.88 4.70 -1.17
CA ILE A 224 -12.19 4.90 0.11
C ILE A 224 -10.80 5.50 -0.14
N GLN A 225 -10.04 4.93 -1.09
CA GLN A 225 -8.71 5.44 -1.42
C GLN A 225 -8.77 6.88 -1.96
N ARG A 226 -9.74 7.20 -2.82
CA ARG A 226 -9.93 8.57 -3.32
C ARG A 226 -10.26 9.53 -2.19
N ALA A 227 -11.05 9.11 -1.21
CA ALA A 227 -11.36 9.93 -0.04
C ALA A 227 -10.10 10.17 0.81
N THR A 228 -9.28 9.14 1.05
CA THR A 228 -8.01 9.29 1.78
C THR A 228 -7.04 10.19 1.02
N ASP A 229 -6.90 10.01 -0.29
CA ASP A 229 -6.04 10.84 -1.14
C ASP A 229 -6.54 12.29 -1.18
N GLY A 230 -7.85 12.51 -1.14
CA GLY A 230 -8.44 13.84 -0.98
C GLY A 230 -7.95 14.53 0.30
N THR A 231 -7.98 13.83 1.44
CA THR A 231 -7.51 14.40 2.71
C THR A 231 -6.01 14.69 2.71
N THR A 232 -5.18 13.87 2.04
CA THR A 232 -3.74 14.11 1.95
C THR A 232 -3.43 15.30 1.02
N ILE A 233 -4.14 15.41 -0.11
CA ILE A 233 -4.04 16.57 -1.01
C ILE A 233 -4.42 17.86 -0.29
N ASP A 234 -5.50 17.86 0.48
CA ASP A 234 -5.93 19.03 1.24
C ASP A 234 -4.91 19.41 2.33
N GLY A 235 -4.31 18.41 3.01
CA GLY A 235 -3.18 18.62 3.92
C GLY A 235 -1.97 19.28 3.24
N LEU A 236 -1.54 18.74 2.10
CA LEU A 236 -0.43 19.31 1.32
C LEU A 236 -0.74 20.72 0.81
N ARG A 237 -1.99 20.99 0.39
CA ARG A 237 -2.43 22.32 -0.01
C ARG A 237 -2.37 23.30 1.16
N GLN A 238 -2.77 22.87 2.36
CA GLN A 238 -2.69 23.67 3.57
C GLN A 238 -1.24 23.98 3.94
N GLU A 239 -0.33 23.00 3.91
CA GLU A 239 1.10 23.20 4.14
C GLU A 239 1.71 24.16 3.11
N ARG A 240 1.41 23.97 1.82
CA ARG A 240 1.84 24.89 0.76
C ARG A 240 1.37 26.31 1.05
N ASN A 241 0.10 26.50 1.43
CA ASN A 241 -0.43 27.82 1.77
C ASN A 241 0.28 28.44 2.99
N GLN A 242 0.60 27.64 4.01
CA GLN A 242 1.37 28.11 5.17
C GLN A 242 2.79 28.55 4.79
N LEU A 243 3.47 27.78 3.93
CA LEU A 243 4.79 28.13 3.42
C LEU A 243 4.76 29.43 2.60
N VAL A 244 3.75 29.59 1.73
CA VAL A 244 3.55 30.83 0.98
C VAL A 244 3.34 32.03 1.91
N ASP A 245 2.51 31.90 2.94
CA ASP A 245 2.28 32.98 3.93
C ASP A 245 3.58 33.35 4.67
N LEU A 246 4.41 32.36 5.03
CA LEU A 246 5.73 32.59 5.62
C LEU A 246 6.67 33.33 4.66
N ILE A 247 6.71 32.96 3.39
CA ILE A 247 7.52 33.64 2.37
C ILE A 247 7.05 35.08 2.17
N CYS A 248 5.74 35.33 2.13
CA CYS A 248 5.20 36.68 2.05
C CYS A 248 5.59 37.53 3.28
N LYS A 249 5.51 36.97 4.49
CA LYS A 249 5.97 37.65 5.73
C LYS A 249 7.46 37.97 5.69
N LEU A 250 8.29 37.05 5.18
CA LEU A 250 9.72 37.27 4.97
C LEU A 250 10.00 38.38 3.95
N ALA A 251 9.27 38.42 2.84
CA ALA A 251 9.37 39.48 1.84
C ALA A 251 9.03 40.85 2.41
N LEU A 252 7.95 40.93 3.19
CA LEU A 252 7.60 42.17 3.90
C LEU A 252 8.70 42.59 4.89
N ALA A 253 9.27 41.65 5.66
CA ALA A 253 10.37 41.93 6.58
C ALA A 253 11.65 42.40 5.86
N ALA A 254 11.92 41.86 4.67
CA ALA A 254 13.03 42.26 3.80
C ALA A 254 12.78 43.57 3.03
N LYS A 255 11.61 44.22 3.24
CA LYS A 255 11.16 45.44 2.56
C LYS A 255 11.16 45.28 1.03
N PHE A 256 10.58 44.18 0.57
CA PHE A 256 10.33 43.98 -0.86
C PHE A 256 9.19 44.89 -1.30
N GLU A 257 9.42 45.75 -2.30
CA GLU A 257 8.48 46.82 -2.72
C GLU A 257 7.47 46.37 -3.78
N GLU A 258 7.71 45.23 -4.45
CA GLU A 258 6.84 44.70 -5.51
C GLU A 258 5.81 43.69 -4.96
N PRO A 259 4.55 43.76 -5.41
CA PRO A 259 3.53 42.79 -5.03
C PRO A 259 3.85 41.41 -5.61
N ILE A 260 3.86 40.40 -4.73
CA ILE A 260 4.15 39.01 -5.10
C ILE A 260 2.92 38.40 -5.76
N GLU A 261 2.98 38.15 -7.07
CA GLU A 261 1.97 37.34 -7.77
C GLU A 261 2.14 35.85 -7.46
N GLN A 262 1.03 35.11 -7.38
CA GLN A 262 0.97 33.72 -6.89
C GLN A 262 1.65 32.67 -7.79
N SER A 263 2.31 33.08 -8.88
CA SER A 263 2.90 32.19 -9.88
C SER A 263 4.39 31.91 -9.64
N ASP A 264 5.14 32.85 -9.05
CA ASP A 264 6.60 32.89 -9.22
C ASP A 264 7.37 32.70 -7.90
N TYR A 265 6.90 31.81 -7.02
CA TYR A 265 7.49 31.61 -5.68
C TYR A 265 8.95 31.14 -5.69
N GLU A 266 9.35 30.41 -6.74
CA GLU A 266 10.71 29.90 -6.88
C GLU A 266 11.69 31.06 -7.16
N ILE A 267 11.31 31.94 -8.09
CA ILE A 267 12.04 33.18 -8.42
C ILE A 267 12.02 34.16 -7.24
N LEU A 268 10.89 34.21 -6.51
CA LEU A 268 10.77 35.01 -5.30
C LEU A 268 11.76 34.57 -4.22
N GLY A 269 11.92 33.25 -4.01
CA GLY A 269 12.87 32.70 -3.04
C GLY A 269 14.30 33.14 -3.33
N GLU A 270 14.72 33.05 -4.59
CA GLU A 270 16.05 33.49 -5.03
C GLU A 270 16.23 35.01 -4.88
N THR A 271 15.23 35.80 -5.29
CA THR A 271 15.30 37.26 -5.23
C THR A 271 15.31 37.76 -3.78
N LEU A 272 14.54 37.11 -2.90
CA LEU A 272 14.55 37.36 -1.47
C LEU A 272 15.92 37.06 -0.86
N LEU A 273 16.54 35.93 -1.23
CA LEU A 273 17.89 35.55 -0.81
C LEU A 273 18.93 36.60 -1.20
N VAL A 274 18.88 37.08 -2.44
CA VAL A 274 19.76 38.17 -2.92
C VAL A 274 19.54 39.43 -2.08
N ARG A 275 18.29 39.83 -1.82
CA ARG A 275 17.97 41.01 -1.02
C ARG A 275 18.46 40.92 0.42
N ILE A 276 18.28 39.76 1.07
CA ILE A 276 18.77 39.52 2.43
C ILE A 276 20.30 39.64 2.48
N ASN A 277 21.01 39.05 1.52
CA ASN A 277 22.46 39.15 1.42
C ASN A 277 22.92 40.60 1.22
N GLN A 278 22.23 41.39 0.41
CA GLN A 278 22.53 42.81 0.23
C GLN A 278 22.37 43.61 1.53
N LEU A 279 21.28 43.38 2.27
CA LEU A 279 21.05 44.04 3.56
C LEU A 279 22.15 43.69 4.57
N GLN A 280 22.51 42.40 4.65
CA GLN A 280 23.59 41.94 5.52
C GLN A 280 24.93 42.59 5.16
N GLN A 281 25.29 42.63 3.88
CA GLN A 281 26.51 43.30 3.43
C GLN A 281 26.50 44.80 3.77
N GLY A 282 25.38 45.50 3.53
CA GLY A 282 25.24 46.92 3.84
C GLY A 282 25.45 47.22 5.33
N ASP A 283 24.96 46.37 6.23
CA ASP A 283 25.18 46.53 7.67
C ASP A 283 26.62 46.24 8.09
N THR A 284 27.28 45.25 7.48
CA THR A 284 28.72 45.01 7.72
C THR A 284 29.58 46.18 7.26
N GLU A 285 29.25 46.81 6.13
CA GLU A 285 29.98 47.97 5.61
C GLU A 285 29.77 49.21 6.50
N LYS A 286 28.53 49.46 6.95
CA LYS A 286 28.24 50.50 7.94
C LYS A 286 29.01 50.26 9.25
N GLN A 287 29.06 49.03 9.73
CA GLN A 287 29.80 48.67 10.93
C GLN A 287 31.32 48.88 10.73
N ALA A 288 31.87 48.54 9.57
CA ALA A 288 33.27 48.80 9.23
C ALA A 288 33.59 50.31 9.19
N LYS A 289 32.72 51.12 8.57
CA LYS A 289 32.84 52.59 8.55
C LYS A 289 32.80 53.18 9.97
N GLN A 290 31.89 52.70 10.82
CA GLN A 290 31.83 53.11 12.23
C GLN A 290 33.12 52.74 12.99
N ARG A 291 33.65 51.53 12.81
CA ARG A 291 34.94 51.13 13.42
C ARG A 291 36.09 52.03 12.98
N LEU A 292 36.17 52.37 11.69
CA LEU A 292 37.18 53.29 11.16
C LEU A 292 37.04 54.69 11.78
N GLN A 293 35.81 55.20 11.90
CA GLN A 293 35.55 56.50 12.52
C GLN A 293 35.94 56.50 14.01
N ILE A 294 35.62 55.44 14.76
CA ILE A 294 36.03 55.28 16.16
C ILE A 294 37.57 55.30 16.27
N SER A 295 38.27 54.52 15.45
CA SER A 295 39.74 54.49 15.45
C SER A 295 40.37 55.85 15.10
N ARG A 296 39.73 56.64 14.23
CA ARG A 296 40.15 58.00 13.91
C ARG A 296 39.97 58.92 15.12
N LEU A 297 38.79 58.92 15.73
CA LEU A 297 38.49 59.72 16.91
C LEU A 297 39.40 59.37 18.09
N GLN A 298 39.71 58.10 18.29
CA GLN A 298 40.67 57.65 19.32
C GLN A 298 42.08 58.22 19.09
N ARG A 299 42.56 58.25 17.83
CA ARG A 299 43.86 58.88 17.49
C ARG A 299 43.85 60.39 17.72
N GLU A 300 42.80 61.08 17.30
CA GLU A 300 42.66 62.53 17.49
C GLU A 300 42.62 62.88 18.99
N LEU A 301 41.90 62.09 19.79
CA LEU A 301 41.85 62.21 21.24
C LEU A 301 43.23 62.03 21.88
N HIS A 302 43.98 61.00 21.46
CA HIS A 302 45.32 60.75 21.99
C HIS A 302 46.27 61.91 21.71
N GLN A 303 46.29 62.42 20.47
CA GLN A 303 47.10 63.58 20.11
C GLN A 303 46.68 64.86 20.87
N ALA A 304 45.38 65.07 21.06
CA ALA A 304 44.89 66.20 21.84
C ALA A 304 45.35 66.10 23.31
N LYS A 305 45.35 64.88 23.87
CA LYS A 305 45.83 64.61 25.22
C LYS A 305 47.33 64.88 25.36
N GLU A 306 48.17 64.37 24.46
CA GLU A 306 49.62 64.65 24.45
C GLU A 306 49.93 66.16 24.34
N ARG A 307 49.19 66.88 23.48
CA ARG A 307 49.32 68.34 23.38
C ARG A 307 48.93 69.04 24.68
N SER A 308 47.87 68.58 25.35
CA SER A 308 47.44 69.11 26.64
C SER A 308 48.50 68.88 27.72
N GLU A 309 49.01 67.65 27.85
CA GLU A 309 50.06 67.28 28.80
C GLU A 309 51.35 68.09 28.56
N SER A 310 51.71 68.33 27.29
CA SER A 310 52.84 69.21 26.93
C SER A 310 52.62 70.67 27.34
N MET A 311 51.42 71.22 27.12
CA MET A 311 51.09 72.57 27.58
C MET A 311 51.03 72.68 29.10
N GLU A 312 50.52 71.66 29.80
CA GLU A 312 50.54 71.59 31.27
C GLU A 312 51.97 71.58 31.80
N LEU A 313 52.87 70.82 31.17
CA LEU A 313 54.29 70.85 31.50
C LEU A 313 54.87 72.26 31.30
N GLN A 314 54.59 72.93 30.17
CA GLN A 314 55.01 74.31 29.95
C GLN A 314 54.46 75.28 31.00
N ILE A 315 53.18 75.18 31.36
CA ILE A 315 52.57 76.00 32.40
C ILE A 315 53.23 75.72 33.75
N SER A 316 53.53 74.47 34.07
CA SER A 316 54.21 74.11 35.33
C SER A 316 55.61 74.74 35.41
N ILE A 317 56.36 74.74 34.31
CA ILE A 317 57.67 75.39 34.21
C ILE A 317 57.53 76.90 34.36
N MET A 318 56.55 77.52 33.70
CA MET A 318 56.29 78.95 33.81
C MET A 318 55.85 79.36 35.21
N ARG A 319 55.01 78.55 35.88
CA ARG A 319 54.62 78.76 37.29
C ARG A 319 55.82 78.67 38.21
N ARG A 320 56.72 77.70 38.00
CA ARG A 320 57.99 77.59 38.76
C ARG A 320 58.89 78.81 38.53
N ARG A 321 59.09 79.23 37.28
CA ARG A 321 59.86 80.44 36.95
C ARG A 321 59.23 81.70 37.53
N LEU A 322 57.90 81.78 37.54
CA LEU A 322 57.16 82.89 38.12
C LEU A 322 57.29 82.89 39.64
N SER A 323 57.24 81.73 40.31
CA SER A 323 57.48 81.64 41.75
C SER A 323 58.92 81.99 42.11
N GLU A 324 59.90 81.54 41.32
CA GLU A 324 61.32 81.95 41.46
C GLU A 324 61.47 83.46 41.27
N ALA A 325 60.86 84.03 40.22
CA ALA A 325 60.86 85.47 39.97
C ALA A 325 60.09 86.25 41.06
N GLN A 326 59.03 85.69 41.64
CA GLN A 326 58.30 86.28 42.77
C GLN A 326 59.12 86.22 44.06
N GLU A 327 59.82 85.12 44.36
CA GLU A 327 60.80 85.05 45.46
C GLU A 327 61.87 86.13 45.32
N HIS A 328 62.34 86.39 44.09
CA HIS A 328 63.25 87.50 43.80
C HIS A 328 62.59 88.90 43.89
N ARG A 329 61.27 89.02 43.70
CA ARG A 329 60.52 90.29 43.84
C ARG A 329 59.99 90.56 45.26
N PHE A 330 59.87 89.55 46.12
CA PHE A 330 59.49 89.75 47.53
C PHE A 330 60.61 90.38 48.38
N GLN A 331 61.83 90.53 47.84
CA GLN A 331 62.91 91.34 48.42
C GLN A 331 62.87 92.82 47.98
N THR A 332 61.99 93.21 47.07
CA THR A 332 61.80 94.60 46.63
C THR A 332 60.36 94.79 46.16
N THR A 333 59.48 95.11 47.12
CA THR A 333 58.08 95.42 46.81
C THR A 333 57.92 96.91 46.50
N THR A 334 57.24 97.21 45.40
CA THR A 334 56.22 98.26 45.35
C THR A 334 55.13 97.87 44.34
N PRO A 335 53.84 98.17 44.63
CA PRO A 335 52.70 97.75 43.84
C PRO A 335 52.33 98.84 42.81
N ALA A 336 51.96 98.42 41.60
CA ALA A 336 51.33 99.25 40.59
C ALA A 336 50.59 98.33 39.61
N SER A 337 49.50 98.68 38.98
CA SER A 337 48.46 99.70 39.15
C SER A 337 47.37 99.26 38.16
N HIS A 338 46.13 99.57 38.47
CA HIS A 338 44.99 99.34 37.58
C HIS A 338 45.18 100.11 36.27
N THR A 339 45.30 99.39 35.15
CA THR A 339 45.32 99.95 33.79
C THR A 339 44.20 99.38 32.94
N PRO A 340 43.59 100.15 32.02
CA PRO A 340 42.34 99.80 31.31
C PRO A 340 42.46 98.56 30.40
N THR A 341 43.69 98.13 30.09
CA THR A 341 44.03 96.92 29.33
C THR A 341 43.69 95.61 30.06
N THR A 342 43.62 95.63 31.40
CA THR A 342 43.26 94.44 32.21
C THR A 342 41.77 94.08 32.11
N LEU A 343 40.88 95.05 31.89
CA LEU A 343 39.45 94.80 31.67
C LEU A 343 39.17 94.11 30.33
N ALA A 344 39.86 94.51 29.26
CA ALA A 344 39.73 93.87 27.95
C ALA A 344 40.32 92.44 27.93
N ALA A 345 41.40 92.19 28.67
CA ALA A 345 41.95 90.85 28.87
C ALA A 345 41.01 89.98 29.72
N SER A 346 40.45 90.55 30.79
CA SER A 346 39.46 89.90 31.66
C SER A 346 38.16 89.55 30.92
N GLU A 347 37.66 90.42 30.03
CA GLU A 347 36.50 90.11 29.19
C GLU A 347 36.78 88.99 28.18
N LYS A 348 37.99 88.96 27.60
CA LYS A 348 38.40 87.90 26.67
C LYS A 348 38.53 86.56 27.39
N GLU A 349 39.03 86.55 28.62
CA GLU A 349 39.11 85.38 29.48
C GLU A 349 37.72 84.91 29.95
N ARG A 350 36.84 85.84 30.33
CA ARG A 350 35.43 85.57 30.65
C ARG A 350 34.69 84.94 29.46
N ASN A 351 34.90 85.46 28.24
CA ASN A 351 34.31 84.90 27.03
C ASN A 351 34.89 83.51 26.68
N ARG A 352 36.16 83.25 26.99
CA ARG A 352 36.79 81.94 26.82
C ARG A 352 36.24 80.91 27.80
N LEU A 353 36.11 81.29 29.07
CA LEU A 353 35.48 80.47 30.11
C LEU A 353 34.01 80.21 29.80
N ALA A 354 33.26 81.21 29.32
CA ALA A 354 31.87 81.04 28.89
C ALA A 354 31.74 80.03 27.75
N LYS A 355 32.66 80.04 26.77
CA LYS A 355 32.70 79.03 25.69
C LYS A 355 33.03 77.63 26.20
N GLN A 356 33.98 77.50 27.12
CA GLN A 356 34.30 76.20 27.74
C GLN A 356 33.12 75.66 28.57
N LEU A 357 32.41 76.55 29.28
CA LEU A 357 31.22 76.19 30.06
C LEU A 357 30.06 75.78 29.15
N GLN A 358 29.89 76.45 28.01
CA GLN A 358 28.93 76.05 26.98
C GLN A 358 29.27 74.68 26.39
N GLN A 359 30.54 74.44 26.04
CA GLN A 359 30.98 73.19 25.44
C GLN A 359 30.86 72.00 26.42
N THR A 360 31.20 72.21 27.69
CA THR A 360 30.99 71.19 28.74
C THR A 360 29.52 70.89 29.00
N ARG A 361 28.62 71.87 28.85
CA ARG A 361 27.17 71.63 28.90
C ARG A 361 26.69 70.78 27.72
N GLU A 362 27.12 71.11 26.50
CA GLU A 362 26.79 70.33 25.30
C GLU A 362 27.29 68.89 25.39
N ASP A 363 28.50 68.68 25.92
CA ASP A 363 29.05 67.33 26.12
C ASP A 363 28.31 66.57 27.24
N ALA A 364 27.89 67.25 28.31
CA ALA A 364 27.04 66.66 29.34
C ALA A 364 25.67 66.23 28.79
N ASP A 365 25.09 67.00 27.87
CA ASP A 365 23.81 66.66 27.24
C ASP A 365 23.94 65.48 26.27
N LYS A 366 25.00 65.42 25.47
CA LYS A 366 25.31 64.23 24.64
C LYS A 366 25.46 62.96 25.48
N LEU A 367 26.17 63.05 26.60
CA LEU A 367 26.32 61.91 27.52
C LEU A 367 24.99 61.48 28.15
N ARG A 368 24.09 62.43 28.45
CA ARG A 368 22.73 62.10 28.93
C ARG A 368 21.91 61.38 27.85
N GLU A 369 21.97 61.85 26.61
CA GLU A 369 21.31 61.18 25.48
C GLU A 369 21.84 59.76 25.30
N GLU A 370 23.16 59.57 25.36
CA GLU A 370 23.78 58.25 25.24
C GLU A 370 23.37 57.31 26.39
N ILE A 371 23.27 57.82 27.63
CA ILE A 371 22.76 57.05 28.77
C ILE A 371 21.31 56.59 28.55
N VAL A 372 20.45 57.45 28.00
CA VAL A 372 19.05 57.08 27.70
C VAL A 372 19.02 55.98 26.64
N LEU A 373 19.83 56.11 25.60
CA LEU A 373 19.91 55.15 24.49
C LEU A 373 20.45 53.78 24.96
N LEU A 374 21.47 53.79 25.82
CA LEU A 374 22.01 52.58 26.44
C LEU A 374 20.98 51.91 27.37
N LYS A 375 20.20 52.68 28.14
CA LYS A 375 19.11 52.15 28.96
C LYS A 375 18.01 51.51 28.11
N ALA A 376 17.63 52.12 27.00
CA ALA A 376 16.68 51.55 26.06
C ALA A 376 17.17 50.22 25.48
N ARG A 377 18.43 50.17 25.02
CA ARG A 377 19.06 48.91 24.53
C ARG A 377 19.16 47.83 25.60
N LEU A 378 19.40 48.20 26.86
CA LEU A 378 19.44 47.25 27.96
C LEU A 378 18.06 46.63 28.23
N LEU A 379 17.00 47.45 28.18
CA LEU A 379 15.62 46.97 28.32
C LEU A 379 15.22 46.06 27.17
N GLU A 380 15.57 46.42 25.94
CA GLU A 380 15.35 45.61 24.74
C GLU A 380 16.08 44.26 24.83
N SER A 381 17.37 44.27 25.20
CA SER A 381 18.13 43.04 25.45
C SER A 381 17.54 42.17 26.57
N SER A 382 17.00 42.78 27.63
CA SER A 382 16.31 42.05 28.69
C SER A 382 15.00 41.43 28.18
N HIS A 383 14.26 42.13 27.33
CA HIS A 383 13.04 41.61 26.71
C HIS A 383 13.35 40.42 25.80
N ASP A 384 14.37 40.52 24.95
CA ASP A 384 14.81 39.44 24.08
C ASP A 384 15.23 38.18 24.86
N LYS A 385 15.90 38.35 26.01
CA LYS A 385 16.24 37.21 26.87
C LYS A 385 14.99 36.54 27.44
N LEU A 386 13.98 37.32 27.83
CA LEU A 386 12.72 36.77 28.34
C LEU A 386 11.94 36.02 27.25
N THR A 387 11.88 36.57 26.03
CA THR A 387 11.26 35.89 24.90
C THR A 387 12.04 34.64 24.51
N GLN A 388 13.37 34.66 24.52
CA GLN A 388 14.19 33.47 24.27
C GLN A 388 13.94 32.38 25.31
N ILE A 389 13.80 32.73 26.60
CA ILE A 389 13.46 31.78 27.66
C ILE A 389 12.06 31.20 27.45
N SER A 390 11.07 32.00 27.05
CA SER A 390 9.71 31.51 26.79
C SER A 390 9.67 30.57 25.58
N HIS A 391 10.39 30.89 24.50
CA HIS A 391 10.51 30.04 23.32
C HIS A 391 11.25 28.74 23.66
N SER A 392 12.32 28.78 24.45
CA SER A 392 13.03 27.60 24.95
C SER A 392 12.14 26.67 25.79
N LYS A 393 11.24 27.23 26.60
CA LYS A 393 10.27 26.43 27.36
C LYS A 393 9.23 25.78 26.43
N ALA A 394 8.68 26.54 25.48
CA ALA A 394 7.73 26.01 24.50
C ALA A 394 8.35 24.88 23.67
N LEU A 395 9.60 25.06 23.21
CA LEU A 395 10.35 24.04 22.47
C LEU A 395 10.51 22.75 23.29
N ARG A 396 10.88 22.87 24.58
CA ARG A 396 10.98 21.71 25.47
C ARG A 396 9.66 20.98 25.65
N THR A 397 8.56 21.71 25.83
CA THR A 397 7.23 21.08 25.94
C THR A 397 6.76 20.43 24.64
N ALA A 398 7.14 20.96 23.48
CA ALA A 398 6.87 20.35 22.20
C ALA A 398 7.72 19.07 22.02
N GLN A 399 9.00 19.12 22.41
CA GLN A 399 9.91 17.97 22.40
C GLN A 399 9.36 16.81 23.25
N THR A 400 8.92 17.08 24.48
CA THR A 400 8.36 16.03 25.35
C THR A 400 7.09 15.40 24.76
N ARG A 401 6.23 16.20 24.12
CA ARG A 401 5.04 15.68 23.43
C ARG A 401 5.41 14.83 22.21
N LEU A 402 6.45 15.21 21.47
CA LEU A 402 6.96 14.42 20.35
C LEU A 402 7.49 13.06 20.83
N ASP A 403 8.21 13.05 21.96
CA ASP A 403 8.73 11.82 22.56
C ASP A 403 7.60 10.91 23.06
N GLU A 404 6.57 11.49 23.70
CA GLU A 404 5.35 10.77 24.11
C GLU A 404 4.60 10.18 22.92
N LEU A 405 4.38 10.98 21.86
CA LEU A 405 3.75 10.52 20.62
C LEU A 405 4.56 9.40 19.96
N SER A 406 5.88 9.52 19.91
CA SER A 406 6.76 8.48 19.36
C SER A 406 6.65 7.17 20.14
N ARG A 407 6.61 7.22 21.47
CA ARG A 407 6.40 6.03 22.33
C ARG A 407 5.04 5.39 22.07
N THR A 408 3.97 6.18 22.04
CA THR A 408 2.62 5.63 21.77
C THR A 408 2.52 5.05 20.36
N TYR A 409 3.18 5.65 19.37
CA TYR A 409 3.26 5.13 18.01
C TYR A 409 3.97 3.77 17.96
N ASP A 410 5.10 3.63 18.65
CA ASP A 410 5.85 2.37 18.71
C ASP A 410 5.06 1.27 19.45
N GLU A 411 4.37 1.61 20.54
CA GLU A 411 3.47 0.70 21.27
C GLU A 411 2.32 0.23 20.38
N GLN A 412 1.65 1.15 19.67
CA GLN A 412 0.58 0.82 18.73
C GLN A 412 1.09 -0.05 17.58
N LYS A 413 2.26 0.26 17.03
CA LYS A 413 2.92 -0.54 16.00
C LYS A 413 3.23 -1.96 16.47
N GLN A 414 3.73 -2.11 17.70
CA GLN A 414 3.98 -3.42 18.29
C GLN A 414 2.69 -4.20 18.54
N ASN A 415 1.64 -3.53 19.01
CA ASN A 415 0.34 -4.15 19.23
C ASN A 415 -0.31 -4.61 17.90
N ASN A 416 -0.22 -3.78 16.85
CA ASN A 416 -0.72 -4.12 15.53
C ASN A 416 0.01 -5.34 14.95
N ARG A 417 1.34 -5.43 15.13
CA ARG A 417 2.12 -6.63 14.77
C ARG A 417 1.65 -7.88 15.53
N LYS A 418 1.36 -7.78 16.82
CA LYS A 418 0.82 -8.91 17.61
C LYS A 418 -0.53 -9.36 17.08
N MET A 419 -1.46 -8.43 16.84
CA MET A 419 -2.78 -8.71 16.27
C MET A 419 -2.69 -9.35 14.88
N GLN A 420 -1.77 -8.90 14.03
CA GLN A 420 -1.51 -9.50 12.72
C GLN A 420 -1.05 -10.96 12.85
N LEU A 421 -0.09 -11.24 13.75
CA LEU A 421 0.38 -12.61 14.01
C LEU A 421 -0.74 -13.50 14.55
N GLU A 422 -1.57 -13.00 15.47
CA GLU A 422 -2.73 -13.73 15.98
C GLU A 422 -3.73 -14.05 14.86
N LEU A 423 -4.00 -13.08 13.99
CA LEU A 423 -4.90 -13.25 12.85
C LEU A 423 -4.36 -14.26 11.83
N GLU A 424 -3.06 -14.28 11.57
CA GLU A 424 -2.41 -15.32 10.76
C GLU A 424 -2.52 -16.71 11.41
N HIS A 425 -2.34 -16.80 12.72
CA HIS A 425 -2.53 -18.05 13.47
C HIS A 425 -3.98 -18.55 13.37
N TYR A 426 -4.97 -17.66 13.51
CA TYR A 426 -6.39 -18.02 13.34
C TYR A 426 -6.70 -18.49 11.92
N LYS A 427 -6.22 -17.77 10.89
CA LYS A 427 -6.38 -18.18 9.48
C LYS A 427 -5.79 -19.55 9.22
N LYS A 428 -4.59 -19.83 9.73
CA LYS A 428 -3.93 -21.12 9.58
C LYS A 428 -4.73 -22.23 10.27
N ARG A 429 -5.18 -22.02 11.51
CA ARG A 429 -6.03 -22.98 12.23
C ARG A 429 -7.32 -23.27 11.49
N TYR A 430 -8.02 -22.22 11.08
CA TYR A 430 -9.26 -22.35 10.31
C TYR A 430 -9.05 -23.14 9.02
N SER A 431 -8.03 -22.79 8.22
CA SER A 431 -7.69 -23.51 6.99
C SER A 431 -7.37 -25.00 7.23
N THR A 432 -6.66 -25.32 8.31
CA THR A 432 -6.38 -26.73 8.66
C THR A 432 -7.62 -27.48 9.09
N GLU A 433 -8.54 -26.82 9.80
CA GLU A 433 -9.79 -27.44 10.26
C GLU A 433 -10.77 -27.65 9.10
N THR A 434 -10.89 -26.66 8.20
CA THR A 434 -11.67 -26.81 6.97
C THR A 434 -11.12 -27.92 6.08
N GLY A 435 -9.79 -28.06 5.97
CA GLY A 435 -9.18 -29.15 5.21
C GLY A 435 -9.50 -30.52 5.81
N LYS A 436 -9.41 -30.67 7.14
CA LYS A 436 -9.80 -31.93 7.82
C LYS A 436 -11.27 -32.26 7.64
N LEU A 437 -12.15 -31.28 7.73
CA LEU A 437 -13.59 -31.47 7.51
C LEU A 437 -13.88 -31.87 6.06
N GLN A 438 -13.20 -31.27 5.09
CA GLN A 438 -13.29 -31.66 3.68
C GLN A 438 -12.82 -33.10 3.45
N GLU A 439 -11.66 -33.49 4.00
CA GLU A 439 -11.16 -34.87 3.94
C GLU A 439 -12.15 -35.86 4.56
N GLN A 440 -12.76 -35.53 5.70
CA GLN A 440 -13.79 -36.36 6.33
C GLN A 440 -15.05 -36.50 5.45
N ILE A 441 -15.50 -35.42 4.83
CA ILE A 441 -16.65 -35.45 3.91
C ILE A 441 -16.34 -36.33 2.70
N GLU A 442 -15.15 -36.21 2.12
CA GLU A 442 -14.72 -37.04 0.99
C GLU A 442 -14.65 -38.53 1.36
N GLN A 443 -14.12 -38.86 2.53
CA GLN A 443 -14.10 -40.23 3.06
C GLN A 443 -15.52 -40.78 3.22
N LEU A 444 -16.42 -40.03 3.88
CA LEU A 444 -17.81 -40.43 4.05
C LEU A 444 -18.55 -40.61 2.71
N GLN A 445 -18.25 -39.76 1.72
CA GLN A 445 -18.80 -39.91 0.38
C GLN A 445 -18.29 -41.17 -0.34
N GLN A 446 -17.02 -41.53 -0.16
CA GLN A 446 -16.45 -42.76 -0.70
C GLN A 446 -17.05 -44.01 -0.03
N GLU A 447 -17.19 -43.99 1.30
CA GLU A 447 -17.86 -45.05 2.06
C GLU A 447 -19.33 -45.19 1.63
N LEU A 448 -20.05 -44.07 1.47
CA LEU A 448 -21.42 -44.10 0.98
C LEU A 448 -21.51 -44.75 -0.42
N LYS A 449 -20.63 -44.37 -1.35
CA LYS A 449 -20.58 -44.99 -2.68
C LYS A 449 -20.32 -46.49 -2.60
N SER A 450 -19.31 -46.90 -1.83
CA SER A 450 -18.96 -48.31 -1.67
C SER A 450 -20.11 -49.13 -1.05
N THR A 451 -20.78 -48.58 -0.02
CA THR A 451 -21.93 -49.23 0.60
C THR A 451 -23.13 -49.32 -0.36
N THR A 452 -23.39 -48.29 -1.17
CA THR A 452 -24.43 -48.35 -2.20
C THR A 452 -24.14 -49.40 -3.27
N GLU A 453 -22.89 -49.49 -3.74
CA GLU A 453 -22.48 -50.52 -4.70
C GLU A 453 -22.61 -51.93 -4.12
N SER A 454 -22.21 -52.12 -2.85
CA SER A 454 -22.38 -53.40 -2.15
C SER A 454 -23.85 -53.76 -1.95
N LEU A 455 -24.70 -52.78 -1.65
CA LEU A 455 -26.15 -52.99 -1.50
C LEU A 455 -26.79 -53.37 -2.84
N GLU A 456 -26.42 -52.69 -3.92
CA GLU A 456 -26.89 -53.03 -5.27
C GLU A 456 -26.43 -54.43 -5.69
N ALA A 457 -25.19 -54.81 -5.41
CA ALA A 457 -24.67 -56.15 -5.68
C ALA A 457 -25.46 -57.22 -4.90
N SER A 458 -25.75 -56.96 -3.62
CA SER A 458 -26.58 -57.85 -2.79
C SER A 458 -28.00 -57.97 -3.36
N ARG A 459 -28.61 -56.85 -3.76
CA ARG A 459 -29.95 -56.84 -4.36
C ARG A 459 -30.00 -57.63 -5.66
N ARG A 460 -29.03 -57.46 -6.55
CA ARG A 460 -28.93 -58.24 -7.80
C ARG A 460 -28.77 -59.73 -7.52
N SER A 461 -27.95 -60.10 -6.52
CA SER A 461 -27.80 -61.48 -6.10
C SER A 461 -29.09 -62.07 -5.53
N GLU A 462 -29.85 -61.28 -4.75
CA GLU A 462 -31.14 -61.69 -4.20
C GLU A 462 -32.17 -61.90 -5.31
N GLU A 463 -32.27 -60.96 -6.26
CA GLU A 463 -33.13 -61.08 -7.44
C GLU A 463 -32.81 -62.36 -8.23
N GLN A 464 -31.52 -62.65 -8.47
CA GLN A 464 -31.08 -63.89 -9.13
C GLN A 464 -31.45 -65.16 -8.35
N LEU A 465 -31.35 -65.14 -7.01
CA LEU A 465 -31.73 -66.29 -6.18
C LEU A 465 -33.25 -66.51 -6.18
N LEU A 466 -34.04 -65.43 -6.17
CA LEU A 466 -35.49 -65.51 -6.28
C LEU A 466 -35.93 -66.03 -7.65
N ASP A 467 -35.30 -65.55 -8.73
CA ASP A 467 -35.53 -66.05 -10.09
C ASP A 467 -35.17 -67.54 -10.22
N PHE A 468 -34.04 -67.95 -9.65
CA PHE A 468 -33.62 -69.35 -9.62
C PHE A 468 -34.60 -70.21 -8.83
N ARG A 469 -35.04 -69.75 -7.66
CA ARG A 469 -36.05 -70.41 -6.82
C ARG A 469 -37.36 -70.59 -7.59
N ALA A 470 -37.85 -69.54 -8.26
CA ALA A 470 -39.06 -69.59 -9.08
C ALA A 470 -38.91 -70.58 -10.26
N LEU A 471 -37.75 -70.59 -10.91
CA LEU A 471 -37.46 -71.53 -11.99
C LEU A 471 -37.50 -72.98 -11.50
N LEU A 472 -36.89 -73.29 -10.36
CA LEU A 472 -36.92 -74.64 -9.77
C LEU A 472 -38.34 -75.07 -9.41
N ALA A 473 -39.09 -74.21 -8.73
CA ALA A 473 -40.48 -74.51 -8.35
C ALA A 473 -41.34 -74.82 -9.60
N ARG A 474 -41.17 -74.06 -10.68
CA ARG A 474 -41.88 -74.29 -11.95
C ARG A 474 -41.50 -75.62 -12.61
N HIS A 475 -40.21 -75.98 -12.61
CA HIS A 475 -39.75 -77.25 -13.18
C HIS A 475 -40.22 -78.47 -12.37
N LEU A 476 -40.44 -78.30 -11.07
CA LEU A 476 -41.01 -79.33 -10.19
C LEU A 476 -42.54 -79.39 -10.26
N GLY A 477 -43.18 -78.53 -11.05
CA GLY A 477 -44.64 -78.46 -11.19
C GLY A 477 -45.35 -77.91 -9.95
N LEU A 478 -44.65 -77.16 -9.10
CA LEU A 478 -45.23 -76.48 -7.94
C LEU A 478 -45.90 -75.18 -8.41
N ASP A 479 -47.05 -74.83 -7.85
CA ASP A 479 -47.78 -73.61 -8.21
C ASP A 479 -46.98 -72.37 -7.78
N CYS A 480 -46.46 -71.65 -8.77
CA CYS A 480 -45.59 -70.48 -8.58
C CYS A 480 -46.36 -69.16 -8.64
N GLU A 481 -47.64 -69.17 -9.04
CA GLU A 481 -48.41 -67.94 -9.26
C GLU A 481 -48.91 -67.31 -7.95
N HIS A 482 -48.92 -68.10 -6.88
CA HIS A 482 -49.32 -67.66 -5.55
C HIS A 482 -48.16 -67.87 -4.58
N LEU A 483 -47.69 -66.77 -4.00
CA LEU A 483 -46.50 -66.66 -3.17
C LEU A 483 -46.61 -67.52 -1.88
N SER A 484 -46.44 -68.84 -1.94
CA SER A 484 -46.41 -69.70 -0.74
C SER A 484 -45.88 -71.12 -0.95
N VAL A 485 -44.80 -71.32 -1.71
CA VAL A 485 -44.07 -72.61 -1.67
C VAL A 485 -42.90 -72.47 -0.70
N PRO A 486 -42.94 -73.08 0.50
CA PRO A 486 -41.81 -73.08 1.42
C PRO A 486 -40.60 -73.80 0.81
N ASP A 487 -39.39 -73.32 1.11
CA ASP A 487 -38.16 -73.88 0.53
C ASP A 487 -37.96 -75.37 0.86
N TYR A 488 -38.46 -75.83 2.02
CA TYR A 488 -38.39 -77.25 2.39
C TYR A 488 -39.19 -78.15 1.43
N GLU A 489 -40.28 -77.66 0.81
CA GLU A 489 -41.08 -78.46 -0.12
C GLU A 489 -40.35 -78.63 -1.45
N ILE A 490 -39.70 -77.56 -1.93
CA ILE A 490 -38.84 -77.59 -3.11
C ILE A 490 -37.71 -78.61 -2.88
N LEU A 491 -37.01 -78.52 -1.75
CA LEU A 491 -35.91 -79.44 -1.40
C LEU A 491 -36.38 -80.90 -1.35
N VAL A 492 -37.51 -81.19 -0.71
CA VAL A 492 -38.05 -82.56 -0.62
C VAL A 492 -38.40 -83.11 -2.01
N GLN A 493 -38.93 -82.31 -2.92
CA GLN A 493 -39.25 -82.75 -4.28
C GLN A 493 -37.99 -82.98 -5.12
N VAL A 494 -36.98 -82.13 -4.98
CA VAL A 494 -35.66 -82.36 -5.59
C VAL A 494 -35.04 -83.64 -5.07
N ASP A 495 -35.03 -83.87 -3.77
CA ASP A 495 -34.49 -85.09 -3.16
C ASP A 495 -35.22 -86.35 -3.65
N ARG A 496 -36.55 -86.30 -3.78
CA ARG A 496 -37.33 -87.40 -4.37
C ARG A 496 -36.97 -87.64 -5.83
N LEU A 497 -36.79 -86.59 -6.63
CA LEU A 497 -36.42 -86.70 -8.05
C LEU A 497 -35.00 -87.26 -8.21
N VAL A 498 -34.06 -86.82 -7.38
CA VAL A 498 -32.69 -87.38 -7.33
C VAL A 498 -32.72 -88.84 -6.91
N ALA A 499 -33.47 -89.19 -5.86
CA ALA A 499 -33.59 -90.58 -5.41
C ALA A 499 -34.22 -91.49 -6.48
N ALA A 500 -35.27 -91.01 -7.17
CA ALA A 500 -35.90 -91.73 -8.28
C ALA A 500 -34.92 -91.93 -9.44
N HIS A 501 -34.19 -90.89 -9.84
CA HIS A 501 -33.19 -90.99 -10.90
C HIS A 501 -32.02 -91.93 -10.53
N GLN A 502 -31.54 -91.86 -9.28
CA GLN A 502 -30.53 -92.80 -8.78
C GLN A 502 -31.05 -94.24 -8.80
N ALA A 503 -32.31 -94.48 -8.45
CA ALA A 503 -32.92 -95.79 -8.55
C ALA A 503 -33.03 -96.28 -10.00
N GLU A 504 -33.41 -95.41 -10.94
CA GLU A 504 -33.42 -95.72 -12.38
C GLU A 504 -32.02 -96.05 -12.92
N VAL A 505 -31.00 -95.26 -12.58
CA VAL A 505 -29.62 -95.52 -12.97
C VAL A 505 -29.12 -96.83 -12.37
N ASN A 506 -29.40 -97.09 -11.10
CA ASN A 506 -29.04 -98.36 -10.46
C ASN A 506 -29.75 -99.55 -11.10
N ASN A 507 -31.03 -99.40 -11.46
CA ASN A 507 -31.79 -100.40 -12.21
C ASN A 507 -31.17 -100.63 -13.58
N PHE A 508 -30.82 -99.56 -14.31
CA PHE A 508 -30.15 -99.63 -15.61
C PHE A 508 -28.79 -100.36 -15.51
N ILE A 509 -27.96 -100.01 -14.53
CA ILE A 509 -26.68 -100.69 -14.28
C ILE A 509 -26.92 -102.18 -13.94
N THR A 510 -27.97 -102.49 -13.18
CA THR A 510 -28.29 -103.87 -12.78
C THR A 510 -28.81 -104.68 -13.97
N THR A 511 -29.67 -104.11 -14.81
CA THR A 511 -30.15 -104.76 -16.04
C THR A 511 -29.02 -104.90 -17.06
N GLU A 512 -28.14 -103.91 -17.19
CA GLU A 512 -26.94 -104.00 -18.03
C GLU A 512 -26.01 -105.12 -17.54
N LYS A 513 -25.74 -105.21 -16.23
CA LYS A 513 -24.98 -106.32 -15.63
C LYS A 513 -25.66 -107.67 -15.86
N ALA A 514 -26.98 -107.76 -15.70
CA ALA A 514 -27.72 -108.99 -15.97
C ALA A 514 -27.64 -109.40 -17.45
N LEU A 515 -27.75 -108.44 -18.37
CA LEU A 515 -27.57 -108.66 -19.81
C LEU A 515 -26.12 -109.08 -20.14
N GLN A 516 -25.12 -108.48 -19.52
CA GLN A 516 -23.72 -108.89 -19.65
C GLN A 516 -23.50 -110.31 -19.10
N MET A 517 -24.13 -110.69 -17.98
CA MET A 517 -24.07 -112.06 -17.46
C MET A 517 -24.77 -113.05 -18.38
N VAL A 518 -25.92 -112.72 -18.96
CA VAL A 518 -26.60 -113.54 -19.97
C VAL A 518 -25.75 -113.67 -21.24
N HIS A 519 -25.13 -112.58 -21.70
CA HIS A 519 -24.22 -112.58 -22.85
C HIS A 519 -22.95 -113.41 -22.58
N ASN A 520 -22.38 -113.30 -21.38
CA ASN A 520 -21.22 -114.10 -20.97
C ASN A 520 -21.59 -115.57 -20.78
N ASN A 521 -22.77 -115.89 -20.23
CA ASN A 521 -23.28 -117.27 -20.12
C ASN A 521 -23.62 -117.86 -21.49
N TYR A 522 -24.17 -117.07 -22.42
CA TYR A 522 -24.40 -117.48 -23.80
C TYR A 522 -23.08 -117.72 -24.53
N LYS A 523 -22.08 -116.84 -24.36
CA LYS A 523 -20.71 -117.07 -24.85
C LYS A 523 -20.03 -118.27 -24.20
N ALA A 524 -20.24 -118.54 -22.91
CA ALA A 524 -19.68 -119.71 -22.25
C ALA A 524 -20.39 -121.02 -22.66
N ALA A 525 -21.70 -120.97 -22.92
CA ALA A 525 -22.48 -122.11 -23.39
C ALA A 525 -22.27 -122.41 -24.88
N HIS A 526 -21.86 -121.42 -25.69
CA HIS A 526 -21.70 -121.54 -27.16
C HIS A 526 -20.30 -121.15 -27.65
N GLY A 527 -19.32 -121.06 -26.74
CA GLY A 527 -17.94 -120.70 -27.00
C GLY A 527 -17.00 -121.61 -26.22
N ASP A 528 -17.12 -122.91 -26.49
CA ASP A 528 -16.02 -123.89 -26.51
C ASP A 528 -16.56 -125.16 -27.17
N PHE A 529 -16.80 -125.07 -28.49
CA PHE A 529 -16.66 -126.23 -29.37
C PHE A 529 -15.46 -125.96 -30.27
N PRO A 530 -14.35 -126.71 -30.11
CA PRO A 530 -13.22 -126.61 -31.01
C PRO A 530 -13.63 -127.22 -32.35
N HIS A 531 -13.62 -126.41 -33.40
CA HIS A 531 -13.43 -126.94 -34.74
C HIS A 531 -11.94 -127.21 -34.93
N GLN A 532 -11.62 -128.51 -34.94
CA GLN A 532 -10.67 -129.05 -35.92
C GLN A 532 -11.04 -128.60 -37.34
#